data_AF-A0A6V7UHF8-F1
#
_entry.id   AF-A0A6V7UHF8-F1
#
_cell.length_a   1.000
_cell.length_b   1.000
_cell.length_c   1.000
_cell.angle_alpha   90.00
_cell.angle_beta   90.00
_cell.angle_gamma   90.00
#
_symmetry.space_group_name_H-M   'P 1'
#
loop_
_entity.id
_entity.type
_entity.pdbx_description
1 polymer ?
#
loop_
_entity_poly.entity_id
_entity_poly.type
_entity_poly.pdbx_seq_one_letter_code
_entity_poly.pdbx_strand_id
1 'polypeptide(L)'
;MVIEGVPLFLIELGIGQKLRTGPVGVWNAIHPYLGGVGVSAAIVSYLVSLYYNVILTWVFYYLFKSFSFELPWINCPKLANGSNITECVQSSTPANYFWNREAINTSDSIGDFGGFTWHMTFCLVFAWSVIYLCVMRGIKSSGKVMYLTATFPYFVLTAFMFRSILLPGATDGLRYMLTPDSNFWPLKKGRAKLFVV
;
A
#
# COMPACT_ATOMS: atom_id res chain seq x y z
N MET A 1 -1.35 -14.97 14.37
CA MET A 1 -2.77 -14.56 14.47
C MET A 1 -3.45 -15.10 15.73
N VAL A 2 -3.51 -16.42 15.94
CA VAL A 2 -4.28 -17.02 17.06
C VAL A 2 -3.69 -16.74 18.45
N ILE A 3 -2.37 -16.82 18.62
CA ILE A 3 -1.72 -16.71 19.94
C ILE A 3 -1.57 -15.26 20.42
N GLU A 4 -1.29 -14.34 19.50
CA GLU A 4 -0.96 -12.95 19.84
C GLU A 4 -2.03 -11.97 19.35
N GLY A 5 -2.41 -12.06 18.07
CA GLY A 5 -3.32 -11.10 17.45
C GLY A 5 -4.73 -11.11 18.05
N VAL A 6 -5.36 -12.29 18.16
CA VAL A 6 -6.73 -12.39 18.71
C VAL A 6 -6.78 -11.92 20.17
N PRO A 7 -5.89 -12.37 21.08
CA PRO A 7 -5.88 -11.87 22.46
C PRO A 7 -5.65 -10.37 22.58
N LEU A 8 -4.67 -9.80 21.84
CA LEU A 8 -4.39 -8.36 21.88
C LEU A 8 -5.60 -7.53 21.42
N PHE A 9 -6.23 -7.92 20.32
CA PHE A 9 -7.40 -7.24 19.78
C PHE A 9 -8.59 -7.23 20.76
N LEU A 10 -8.85 -8.37 21.41
CA LEU A 10 -9.94 -8.48 22.39
C LEU A 10 -9.67 -7.65 23.65
N ILE A 11 -8.43 -7.62 24.14
CA ILE A 11 -8.03 -6.81 25.29
C ILE A 11 -8.22 -5.32 24.97
N GLU A 12 -7.77 -4.87 23.80
CA GLU A 12 -7.88 -3.47 23.38
C GLU A 12 -9.35 -3.02 23.27
N LEU A 13 -10.19 -3.82 22.61
CA LEU A 13 -11.62 -3.55 22.52
C LEU A 13 -12.29 -3.53 23.90
N GLY A 14 -11.99 -4.50 24.75
CA GLY A 14 -12.57 -4.61 26.09
C GLY A 14 -12.24 -3.42 26.98
N ILE A 15 -10.96 -2.99 26.99
CA ILE A 15 -10.52 -1.82 27.75
C ILE A 15 -11.16 -0.53 27.19
N GLY A 16 -11.17 -0.37 25.86
CA GLY A 16 -11.76 0.80 25.21
C GLY A 16 -13.26 0.96 25.52
N GLN A 17 -14.02 -0.14 25.48
CA GLN A 17 -15.46 -0.13 25.80
C GLN A 17 -15.73 0.16 27.29
N LYS A 18 -14.89 -0.34 28.20
CA LYS A 18 -15.04 -0.14 29.65
C LYS A 18 -14.71 1.28 30.07
N LEU A 19 -13.60 1.84 29.59
CA LEU A 19 -13.10 3.15 30.02
C LEU A 19 -13.64 4.32 29.19
N ARG A 20 -14.11 4.09 27.95
CA ARG A 20 -14.72 5.09 27.06
C ARG A 20 -13.88 6.36 26.87
N THR A 21 -12.57 6.24 26.96
CA THR A 21 -11.60 7.33 26.82
C THR A 21 -10.63 7.03 25.68
N GLY A 22 -9.94 8.06 25.20
CA GLY A 22 -8.88 7.89 24.20
C GLY A 22 -7.67 7.12 24.78
N PRO A 23 -6.72 6.70 23.92
CA PRO A 23 -5.60 5.85 24.33
C PRO A 23 -4.74 6.46 25.45
N VAL A 24 -4.48 7.76 25.43
CA VAL A 24 -3.74 8.46 26.50
C VAL A 24 -4.50 8.39 27.84
N GLY A 25 -5.83 8.58 27.80
CA GLY A 25 -6.69 8.51 28.98
C GLY A 25 -6.78 7.10 29.56
N VAL A 26 -6.86 6.08 28.70
CA VAL A 26 -6.87 4.67 29.09
C VAL A 26 -5.62 4.30 29.88
N TRP A 27 -4.43 4.61 29.36
CA TRP A 27 -3.18 4.24 30.02
C TRP A 27 -2.94 5.02 31.32
N ASN A 28 -3.32 6.29 31.36
CA ASN A 28 -3.25 7.10 32.58
C ASN A 28 -4.21 6.60 33.67
N ALA A 29 -5.39 6.08 33.30
CA ALA A 29 -6.35 5.50 34.23
C ALA A 29 -5.91 4.17 34.83
N ILE A 30 -5.09 3.39 34.12
CA ILE A 30 -4.49 2.15 34.64
C ILE A 30 -3.35 2.50 35.61
N HIS A 31 -2.41 3.33 35.17
CA HIS A 31 -1.31 3.80 36.00
C HIS A 31 -0.69 5.08 35.43
N PRO A 32 -0.45 6.13 36.24
CA PRO A 32 -0.01 7.44 35.73
C PRO A 32 1.34 7.41 35.00
N TYR A 33 2.24 6.48 35.34
CA TYR A 33 3.52 6.33 34.65
C TYR A 33 3.40 5.69 33.25
N LEU A 34 2.26 5.05 32.93
CA LEU A 34 2.04 4.39 31.64
C LEU A 34 1.45 5.35 30.58
N GLY A 35 1.15 6.60 30.93
CA GLY A 35 0.59 7.58 29.99
C GLY A 35 1.41 7.77 28.70
N GLY A 36 2.73 7.55 28.77
CA GLY A 36 3.63 7.61 27.61
C GLY A 36 3.25 6.63 26.48
N VAL A 37 2.65 5.48 26.79
CA VAL A 37 2.23 4.47 25.80
C VAL A 37 1.15 5.04 24.87
N GLY A 38 0.20 5.79 25.42
CA GLY A 38 -0.84 6.44 24.62
C GLY A 38 -0.29 7.55 23.73
N VAL A 39 0.71 8.29 24.21
CA VAL A 39 1.38 9.34 23.42
C VAL A 39 2.19 8.72 22.29
N SER A 40 2.95 7.65 22.56
CA SER A 40 3.68 6.93 21.51
C SER A 40 2.74 6.36 20.45
N ALA A 41 1.57 5.85 20.84
CA ALA A 41 0.57 5.37 19.89
C ALA A 41 0.08 6.51 18.98
N ALA A 42 -0.18 7.71 19.52
CA ALA A 42 -0.57 8.87 18.73
C ALA A 42 0.53 9.33 17.75
N ILE A 43 1.80 9.32 18.18
CA ILE A 43 2.94 9.67 17.32
C ILE A 43 3.07 8.66 16.17
N VAL A 44 2.99 7.37 16.47
CA VAL A 44 3.03 6.31 15.43
C VAL A 44 1.87 6.48 14.45
N SER A 45 0.64 6.69 14.93
CA SER A 45 -0.51 6.92 14.05
C SER A 45 -0.34 8.16 13.17
N TYR A 46 0.28 9.23 13.68
CA TYR A 46 0.58 10.43 12.90
C TYR A 46 1.61 10.14 11.80
N LEU A 47 2.74 9.52 12.13
CA LEU A 47 3.78 9.16 11.15
C LEU A 47 3.23 8.23 10.07
N VAL A 48 2.43 7.24 10.47
CA VAL A 48 1.75 6.32 9.56
C VAL A 48 0.83 7.08 8.61
N SER A 49 0.03 8.02 9.13
CA SER A 49 -0.88 8.83 8.31
C SER A 49 -0.14 9.66 7.25
N LEU A 50 1.04 10.21 7.57
CA LEU A 50 1.82 11.03 6.64
C LEU A 50 2.24 10.24 5.39
N TYR A 51 2.85 9.07 5.54
CA TYR A 51 3.34 8.33 4.37
C TYR A 51 2.21 7.59 3.63
N TYR A 52 1.18 7.11 4.33
CA TYR A 52 0.04 6.48 3.64
C TYR A 52 -0.72 7.47 2.75
N ASN A 53 -0.75 8.75 3.11
CA ASN A 53 -1.31 9.80 2.25
C ASN A 53 -0.50 9.99 0.95
N VAL A 54 0.80 9.75 0.97
CA VAL A 54 1.63 9.73 -0.25
C VAL A 54 1.26 8.54 -1.13
N ILE A 55 1.02 7.37 -0.56
CA ILE A 55 0.56 6.19 -1.33
C ILE A 55 -0.81 6.46 -1.97
N LEU A 56 -1.74 7.07 -1.23
CA LEU A 56 -3.05 7.47 -1.78
C LEU A 56 -2.91 8.46 -2.94
N THR A 57 -1.93 9.36 -2.87
CA THR A 57 -1.62 10.30 -3.96
C THR A 57 -1.26 9.54 -5.23
N TRP A 58 -0.41 8.53 -5.14
CA TRP A 58 -0.05 7.69 -6.29
C TRP A 58 -1.26 6.97 -6.86
N VAL A 59 -2.12 6.41 -6.01
CA VAL A 59 -3.35 5.74 -6.45
C VAL A 59 -4.29 6.71 -7.20
N PHE A 60 -4.50 7.92 -6.67
CA PHE A 60 -5.31 8.93 -7.38
C PHE A 60 -4.67 9.36 -8.70
N TYR A 61 -3.35 9.52 -8.75
CA TYR A 61 -2.64 9.84 -9.99
C TYR A 61 -2.87 8.77 -11.07
N TYR A 62 -2.71 7.49 -10.73
CA TYR A 62 -2.99 6.37 -11.63
C TYR A 62 -4.47 6.29 -12.01
N LEU A 63 -5.38 6.57 -11.07
CA LEU A 63 -6.82 6.60 -11.34
C LEU A 63 -7.17 7.66 -12.40
N PHE A 64 -6.66 8.89 -12.25
CA PHE A 64 -6.91 9.96 -13.22
C PHE A 64 -6.32 9.66 -14.60
N LYS A 65 -5.12 9.08 -14.65
CA LYS A 65 -4.49 8.66 -15.91
C LYS A 65 -5.23 7.51 -16.60
N SER A 66 -5.96 6.68 -15.84
CA SER A 66 -6.74 5.55 -16.36
C SER A 66 -7.99 5.96 -17.15
N PHE A 67 -8.43 7.22 -17.08
CA PHE A 67 -9.56 7.72 -17.89
C PHE A 67 -9.18 8.04 -19.35
N SER A 68 -7.93 7.80 -19.74
CA SER A 68 -7.46 7.97 -21.12
C SER A 68 -7.81 6.75 -21.98
N PHE A 69 -8.07 6.94 -23.28
CA PHE A 69 -8.42 5.85 -24.20
C PHE A 69 -7.29 4.81 -24.35
N GLU A 70 -6.05 5.29 -24.44
CA GLU A 70 -4.85 4.45 -24.36
C GLU A 70 -4.16 4.71 -23.02
N LEU A 71 -3.83 3.64 -22.29
CA LEU A 71 -3.15 3.77 -21.01
C LEU A 71 -1.68 4.15 -21.24
N PRO A 72 -1.15 5.16 -20.52
CA PRO A 72 0.16 5.73 -20.82
C PRO A 72 1.34 4.80 -20.50
N TRP A 73 1.10 3.70 -19.77
CA TRP A 73 2.10 2.68 -19.43
C TRP A 73 2.05 1.43 -20.31
N ILE A 74 1.27 1.43 -21.40
CA ILE A 74 1.23 0.28 -22.34
C ILE A 74 2.45 0.29 -23.26
N ASN A 75 2.77 1.44 -23.85
CA ASN A 75 3.79 1.56 -24.89
C ASN A 75 4.89 2.54 -24.48
N CYS A 76 6.12 2.30 -24.92
CA CYS A 76 7.18 3.29 -24.78
C CYS A 76 6.90 4.53 -25.65
N PRO A 77 7.08 5.74 -25.13
CA PRO A 77 6.98 6.95 -25.94
C PRO A 77 8.08 6.99 -27.02
N LYS A 78 7.74 7.61 -28.16
CA LYS A 78 8.63 7.78 -29.31
C LYS A 78 9.15 9.21 -29.36
N LEU A 79 10.39 9.38 -29.81
CA LEU A 79 10.98 10.67 -30.15
C LEU A 79 10.35 11.27 -31.42
N ALA A 80 10.60 12.57 -31.65
CA ALA A 80 10.20 13.26 -32.88
C ALA A 80 10.75 12.59 -34.16
N ASN A 81 11.87 11.88 -34.06
CA ASN A 81 12.48 11.11 -35.15
C ASN A 81 11.86 9.71 -35.34
N GLY A 82 10.81 9.36 -34.58
CA GLY A 82 10.11 8.07 -34.65
C GLY A 82 10.78 6.91 -33.90
N SER A 83 11.99 7.10 -33.37
CA SER A 83 12.69 6.10 -32.55
C SER A 83 12.15 6.04 -31.12
N ASN A 84 12.11 4.86 -30.50
CA ASN A 84 11.76 4.74 -29.08
C ASN A 84 12.82 5.39 -28.18
N ILE A 85 12.40 5.91 -27.02
CA ILE A 85 13.33 6.40 -26.00
C ILE A 85 14.20 5.23 -25.53
N THR A 86 15.53 5.39 -25.61
CA THR A 86 16.52 4.37 -25.22
C THR A 86 16.35 3.94 -23.77
N GLU A 87 16.12 4.89 -22.86
CA GLU A 87 15.85 4.66 -21.44
C GLU A 87 14.62 3.76 -21.20
N CYS A 88 13.56 3.93 -22.01
CA CYS A 88 12.35 3.10 -21.89
C CYS A 88 12.57 1.68 -22.40
N VAL A 89 13.33 1.51 -23.48
CA VAL A 89 13.68 0.19 -24.02
C VAL A 89 14.66 -0.56 -23.11
N GLN A 90 15.55 0.17 -22.44
CA GLN A 90 16.47 -0.39 -21.46
C GLN A 90 15.79 -0.73 -20.12
N SER A 91 14.67 -0.07 -19.82
CA SER A 91 13.82 -0.40 -18.66
C SER A 91 13.16 -1.76 -18.85
N SER A 92 13.00 -2.53 -17.76
CA SER A 92 12.42 -3.89 -17.84
C SER A 92 11.01 -3.93 -18.43
N THR A 93 10.20 -2.87 -18.21
CA THR A 93 8.87 -2.71 -18.80
C THR A 93 8.54 -1.23 -19.04
N PRO A 94 7.64 -0.91 -19.99
CA PRO A 94 7.14 0.46 -20.20
C PRO A 94 6.47 1.05 -18.94
N ALA A 95 5.86 0.20 -18.10
CA ALA A 95 5.27 0.62 -16.83
C ALA A 95 6.32 1.05 -15.79
N ASN A 96 7.48 0.38 -15.74
CA ASN A 96 8.59 0.80 -14.89
C ASN A 96 9.16 2.15 -15.34
N TYR A 97 9.28 2.37 -16.65
CA TYR A 97 9.68 3.67 -17.19
C TYR A 97 8.66 4.76 -16.83
N PHE A 98 7.36 4.50 -17.03
CA PHE A 98 6.30 5.44 -16.66
C PHE A 98 6.35 5.80 -15.17
N TRP A 99 6.53 4.82 -14.29
CA TRP A 99 6.65 5.08 -12.86
C TRP A 99 7.86 5.96 -12.57
N ASN A 100 9.07 5.50 -12.91
CA ASN A 100 10.30 6.16 -12.50
C ASN A 100 10.50 7.52 -13.17
N ARG A 101 10.11 7.69 -14.44
CA ARG A 101 10.41 8.90 -15.20
C ARG A 101 9.25 9.90 -15.26
N GLU A 102 8.04 9.42 -15.51
CA GLU A 102 6.88 10.28 -15.73
C GLU A 102 6.10 10.55 -14.42
N ALA A 103 5.87 9.51 -13.61
CA ALA A 103 5.08 9.63 -12.39
C ALA A 103 5.87 10.31 -11.28
N ILE A 104 6.96 9.69 -10.79
CA ILE A 104 7.71 10.18 -9.63
C ILE A 104 8.96 10.99 -9.99
N ASN A 105 9.47 10.87 -11.23
CA ASN A 105 10.70 11.51 -11.69
C ASN A 105 11.88 11.31 -10.71
N THR A 106 12.25 10.04 -10.52
CA THR A 106 13.31 9.59 -9.60
C THR A 106 14.68 10.18 -9.96
N SER A 107 15.40 10.64 -8.95
CA SER A 107 16.82 10.98 -9.02
C SER A 107 17.72 9.76 -8.80
N ASP A 108 18.95 9.83 -9.27
CA ASP A 108 19.92 8.73 -9.15
C ASP A 108 20.41 8.49 -7.71
N SER A 109 20.28 9.49 -6.84
CA SER A 109 20.78 9.48 -5.46
C SER A 109 19.78 10.08 -4.47
N ILE A 110 19.73 9.52 -3.26
CA ILE A 110 18.84 9.98 -2.18
C ILE A 110 19.20 11.38 -1.66
N GLY A 111 20.45 11.81 -1.87
CA GLY A 111 20.93 13.15 -1.47
C GLY A 111 20.49 14.26 -2.44
N ASP A 112 20.13 13.88 -3.66
CA ASP A 112 19.67 14.80 -4.69
C ASP A 112 18.14 14.87 -4.64
N PHE A 113 17.66 15.67 -3.69
CA PHE A 113 16.27 16.10 -3.65
C PHE A 113 16.05 17.04 -4.82
N GLY A 114 15.64 16.48 -5.96
CA GLY A 114 15.24 17.26 -7.13
C GLY A 114 14.12 18.25 -6.82
N GLY A 115 13.61 18.92 -7.86
CA GLY A 115 12.50 19.84 -7.70
C GLY A 115 11.17 19.16 -7.33
N PHE A 116 10.19 19.94 -6.89
CA PHE A 116 8.83 19.46 -6.69
C PHE A 116 8.15 19.11 -8.03
N THR A 117 7.68 17.86 -8.16
CA THR A 117 6.86 17.42 -9.28
C THR A 117 5.42 17.93 -9.11
N TRP A 118 5.07 19.00 -9.82
CA TRP A 118 3.80 19.72 -9.64
C TRP A 118 2.56 18.84 -9.76
N HIS A 119 2.52 17.89 -10.69
CA HIS A 119 1.39 16.98 -10.88
C HIS A 119 1.13 16.11 -9.64
N MET A 120 2.17 15.61 -9.00
CA MET A 120 2.06 14.84 -7.76
C MET A 120 1.66 15.73 -6.58
N THR A 121 2.20 16.94 -6.49
CA THR A 121 1.83 17.89 -5.43
C THR A 121 0.35 18.24 -5.46
N PHE A 122 -0.23 18.47 -6.65
CA PHE A 122 -1.67 18.70 -6.78
C PHE A 122 -2.49 17.46 -6.39
N CYS A 123 -2.06 16.27 -6.80
CA CYS A 123 -2.72 15.03 -6.38
C CYS A 123 -2.64 14.82 -4.86
N LEU A 124 -1.55 15.25 -4.21
CA LEU A 124 -1.38 15.18 -2.76
C LEU A 124 -2.35 16.10 -2.03
N VAL A 125 -2.47 17.36 -2.48
CA VAL A 125 -3.46 18.31 -1.93
C VAL A 125 -4.89 17.76 -2.11
N PHE A 126 -5.18 17.17 -3.27
CA PHE A 126 -6.46 16.52 -3.52
C PHE A 126 -6.71 15.34 -2.56
N ALA A 127 -5.74 14.45 -2.36
CA ALA A 127 -5.84 13.32 -1.44
C ALA A 127 -6.13 13.78 0.01
N TRP A 128 -5.39 14.78 0.50
CA TRP A 128 -5.63 15.38 1.81
C TRP A 128 -7.04 16.01 1.92
N SER A 129 -7.50 16.69 0.87
CA SER A 129 -8.83 17.29 0.83
C SER A 129 -9.94 16.23 0.91
N VAL A 130 -9.80 15.13 0.17
CA VAL A 130 -10.74 14.00 0.21
C VAL A 130 -10.80 13.40 1.61
N ILE A 131 -9.66 13.14 2.23
CA ILE A 131 -9.60 12.55 3.58
C ILE A 131 -10.21 13.50 4.61
N TYR A 132 -9.87 14.78 4.52
CA TYR A 132 -10.47 15.80 5.37
C TYR A 132 -11.99 15.80 5.25
N LEU A 133 -12.54 15.78 4.03
CA LEU A 133 -14.00 15.69 3.82
C LEU A 133 -14.62 14.40 4.38
N CYS A 134 -13.93 13.26 4.28
CA CYS A 134 -14.39 11.99 4.85
C CYS A 134 -14.45 12.00 6.39
N VAL A 135 -13.61 12.81 7.04
CA VAL A 135 -13.46 12.85 8.51
C VAL A 135 -14.11 14.09 9.16
N MET A 136 -14.34 15.17 8.41
CA MET A 136 -14.78 16.49 8.92
C MET A 136 -16.01 16.43 9.85
N ARG A 137 -16.95 15.54 9.59
CA ARG A 137 -18.20 15.39 10.39
C ARG A 137 -18.09 14.29 11.47
N GLY A 138 -16.88 13.83 11.77
CA GLY A 138 -16.57 12.81 12.75
C GLY A 138 -17.14 11.43 12.42
N ILE A 139 -17.22 10.58 13.45
CA ILE A 139 -17.49 9.14 13.35
C ILE A 139 -18.86 8.84 12.71
N LYS A 140 -19.87 9.71 12.91
CA LYS A 140 -21.22 9.53 12.33
C LYS A 140 -21.22 9.65 10.80
N SER A 141 -20.36 10.49 10.24
CA SER A 141 -20.22 10.65 8.79
C SER A 141 -19.23 9.66 8.21
N SER A 142 -18.08 9.48 8.87
CA SER A 142 -17.06 8.51 8.43
C SER A 142 -17.60 7.07 8.42
N GLY A 143 -18.48 6.72 9.36
CA GLY A 143 -19.16 5.42 9.35
C GLY A 143 -20.01 5.18 8.11
N LYS A 144 -20.65 6.23 7.56
CA LYS A 144 -21.41 6.12 6.31
C LYS A 144 -20.50 5.87 5.10
N VAL A 145 -19.40 6.63 5.02
CA VAL A 145 -18.39 6.47 3.96
C VAL A 145 -17.75 5.08 4.03
N MET A 146 -17.50 4.58 5.24
CA MET A 146 -16.91 3.27 5.48
C MET A 146 -17.72 2.12 4.88
N TYR A 147 -19.06 2.20 4.87
CA TYR A 147 -19.86 1.16 4.21
C TYR A 147 -19.51 1.02 2.73
N LEU A 148 -19.23 2.12 2.03
CA LEU A 148 -18.78 2.07 0.64
C LEU A 148 -17.33 1.59 0.55
N THR A 149 -16.42 2.21 1.29
CA THR A 149 -14.97 1.94 1.16
C THR A 149 -14.57 0.55 1.66
N ALA A 150 -15.33 -0.05 2.58
CA ALA A 150 -15.08 -1.40 3.06
C ALA A 150 -15.71 -2.48 2.17
N THR A 151 -16.87 -2.21 1.55
CA THR A 151 -17.56 -3.21 0.70
C THR A 151 -17.02 -3.25 -0.73
N PHE A 152 -16.66 -2.10 -1.30
CA PHE A 152 -16.19 -1.99 -2.68
C PHE A 152 -14.96 -2.88 -2.98
N PRO A 153 -13.92 -2.95 -2.12
CA PRO A 153 -12.78 -3.83 -2.35
C PRO A 153 -13.17 -5.32 -2.44
N TYR A 154 -14.14 -5.80 -1.66
CA TYR A 154 -14.58 -7.20 -1.76
C TYR A 154 -15.21 -7.50 -3.11
N PHE A 155 -16.00 -6.57 -3.66
CA PHE A 155 -16.58 -6.71 -4.99
C PHE A 155 -15.49 -6.76 -6.07
N VAL A 156 -14.54 -5.83 -6.04
CA VAL A 156 -13.43 -5.77 -7.01
C VAL A 156 -12.54 -7.02 -6.91
N LEU A 157 -12.16 -7.44 -5.70
CA LEU A 157 -11.35 -8.65 -5.49
C LEU A 157 -12.06 -9.90 -6.00
N THR A 158 -13.38 -10.01 -5.79
CA THR A 158 -14.16 -11.13 -6.30
C THR A 158 -14.16 -11.16 -7.83
N ALA A 159 -14.38 -10.01 -8.48
CA ALA A 159 -14.32 -9.90 -9.93
C ALA A 159 -12.91 -10.22 -10.48
N PHE A 160 -11.87 -9.73 -9.82
CA PHE A 160 -10.48 -10.01 -10.17
C PHE A 160 -10.11 -11.48 -9.95
N MET A 161 -10.65 -12.14 -8.92
CA MET A 161 -10.45 -13.56 -8.70
C MET A 161 -11.01 -14.37 -9.89
N PHE A 162 -12.25 -14.10 -10.29
CA PHE A 162 -12.84 -14.78 -11.46
C PHE A 162 -12.04 -14.52 -12.74
N ARG A 163 -11.64 -13.27 -13.00
CA ARG A 163 -10.79 -12.96 -14.15
C ARG A 163 -9.44 -13.66 -14.10
N SER A 164 -8.78 -13.66 -12.94
CA SER A 164 -7.44 -14.24 -12.78
C SER A 164 -7.41 -15.74 -13.04
N ILE A 165 -8.44 -16.48 -12.62
CA ILE A 165 -8.52 -17.94 -12.84
C ILE A 165 -8.82 -18.27 -14.31
N LEU A 166 -9.50 -17.38 -15.03
CA LEU A 166 -9.83 -17.57 -16.45
C LEU A 166 -8.66 -17.29 -17.40
N LEU A 167 -7.58 -16.65 -16.93
CA LEU A 167 -6.41 -16.36 -17.77
C LEU A 167 -5.55 -17.63 -18.00
N PRO A 168 -5.00 -17.81 -19.21
CA PRO A 168 -4.08 -18.92 -19.46
C PRO A 168 -2.84 -18.78 -18.59
N GLY A 169 -2.39 -19.89 -18.00
CA GLY A 169 -1.22 -19.91 -17.11
C GLY A 169 -1.50 -19.55 -15.65
N ALA A 170 -2.76 -19.34 -15.25
CA ALA A 170 -3.12 -19.04 -13.86
C ALA A 170 -2.68 -20.14 -12.86
N THR A 171 -2.71 -21.41 -13.29
CA THR A 171 -2.31 -22.54 -12.44
C THR A 171 -0.82 -22.53 -12.10
N ASP A 172 0.04 -21.96 -12.93
CA ASP A 172 1.49 -21.98 -12.72
C ASP A 172 1.89 -20.96 -11.63
N GLY A 173 1.26 -19.78 -11.63
CA GLY A 173 1.42 -18.80 -10.55
C GLY A 173 0.92 -19.35 -9.20
N LEU A 174 -0.21 -20.07 -9.20
CA LEU A 174 -0.74 -20.68 -7.99
C LEU A 174 0.18 -21.80 -7.46
N ARG A 175 0.70 -22.64 -8.35
CA ARG A 175 1.67 -23.68 -8.00
C ARG A 175 2.95 -23.07 -7.42
N TYR A 176 3.45 -21.99 -8.02
CA TYR A 176 4.64 -21.29 -7.50
C TYR A 176 4.39 -20.75 -6.09
N MET A 177 3.25 -20.10 -5.83
CA MET A 177 2.92 -19.53 -4.52
C MET A 177 2.69 -20.58 -3.43
N LEU A 178 2.12 -21.75 -3.78
CA LEU A 178 1.77 -22.79 -2.82
C LEU A 178 2.84 -23.86 -2.63
N THR A 179 3.93 -23.85 -3.42
CA THR A 179 5.03 -24.81 -3.24
C THR A 179 5.91 -24.33 -2.08
N PRO A 180 5.97 -25.07 -0.95
CA PRO A 180 6.78 -24.66 0.18
C PRO A 180 8.27 -24.82 -0.14
N ASP A 181 9.07 -23.78 0.13
CA ASP A 181 10.53 -23.92 0.08
C ASP A 181 11.02 -24.71 1.31
N SER A 182 11.31 -25.98 1.06
CA SER A 182 11.86 -26.89 2.07
C SER A 182 13.21 -26.45 2.67
N ASN A 183 13.92 -25.49 2.07
CA ASN A 183 15.21 -25.01 2.57
C ASN A 183 15.08 -23.91 3.64
N PHE A 184 13.88 -23.34 3.84
CA PHE A 184 13.63 -22.29 4.84
C PHE A 184 13.69 -22.81 6.29
N TRP A 185 13.47 -24.12 6.49
CA TRP A 185 13.57 -24.77 7.79
C TRP A 185 14.84 -25.65 7.84
N PRO A 186 15.92 -25.25 8.54
CA PRO A 186 17.18 -26.01 8.54
C PRO A 186 17.09 -27.39 9.20
N LEU A 187 15.92 -27.85 9.66
CA LEU A 187 15.78 -29.14 10.36
C LEU A 187 15.67 -30.38 9.45
N LYS A 188 15.87 -30.29 8.12
CA LYS A 188 15.83 -31.51 7.29
C LYS A 188 16.64 -31.46 5.99
N LYS A 189 17.97 -31.37 6.09
CA LYS A 189 18.85 -31.74 4.95
C LYS A 189 19.96 -32.71 5.36
N GLY A 190 19.58 -33.80 6.03
CA GLY A 190 20.31 -35.06 6.02
C GLY A 190 19.97 -35.87 4.76
N ARG A 191 20.35 -35.38 3.58
CA ARG A 191 20.54 -36.23 2.39
C ARG A 191 21.36 -35.49 1.34
N ALA A 192 22.59 -35.95 1.18
CA ALA A 192 23.53 -35.52 0.16
C ALA A 192 22.88 -35.53 -1.23
N LYS A 193 22.91 -34.39 -1.90
CA LYS A 193 23.04 -34.34 -3.36
C LYS A 193 24.13 -33.34 -3.69
N LEU A 194 25.22 -33.92 -4.18
CA LEU A 194 26.40 -33.35 -4.78
C LEU A 194 26.04 -32.14 -5.64
N PHE A 195 26.58 -30.97 -5.28
CA PHE A 195 26.76 -29.86 -6.21
C PHE A 195 27.97 -30.21 -7.08
N VAL A 196 27.77 -30.38 -8.38
CA VAL A 196 28.83 -30.16 -9.37
C VAL A 196 28.47 -28.85 -10.06
N VAL A 197 29.45 -27.94 -10.01
CA VAL A 197 29.47 -26.60 -10.62
C VAL A 197 29.24 -26.69 -12.12
#